data_AF-A0A953NM57-F1
#
_entry.id   AF-A0A953NM57-F1
#
_cell.length_a   1.000
_cell.length_b   1.000
_cell.length_c   1.000
_cell.angle_alpha   90.00
_cell.angle_beta   90.00
_cell.angle_gamma   90.00
#
_symmetry.space_group_name_H-M   'P 1'
#
loop_
_entity.id
_entity.type
_entity.pdbx_description
1 polymer ?
#
loop_
_entity_poly.entity_id
_entity_poly.type
_entity_poly.pdbx_seq_one_letter_code
_entity_poly.pdbx_strand_id
1 'polypeptide(L)'
;MKGRLGSTIWMLIAWASVALFGVLGLAYHAGKESAGTGLADVSSMPAGASGALFGAVALAAAAALSLVFVLSKRVITPVGELAKFSERLVAGDSRARMEIDSDDEFGIVAENLNRSAAKVALAVTNQQAQDSLQRGITDLLNTINLVARGDLTVRGKVTNDALGNVVDSINFMLDNFTKVLERVRKAAIDVSTSANQILSSADDMTAGATQQDQEITNTSSAVEELTVSMKQVSNNAEASAEAARRALDAAEQGNRAVSDTLEGMQRIRSSVQATAKKIKSLGDRSLEISEIINVINDITEQTNLLALNAAIEAARAGDAGRGFAVVADEVRKLAEHSRSATKDIAALIKAIQAETNEAVVVMEEGTREVEVGAGLADQAGKALEAISSVVRQSAELVQEISLASKQQVRGTEGVANAMQIISSITRQTTHGAKQTAVTVDNMVRLSEQLNEALAQFRSARGADAKEESQPAVPVAAHR
;
A
#
# COMPACT_ATOMS: atom_id res chain seq x y z
N MET A 1 -91.43 54.94 25.06
CA MET A 1 -91.26 55.30 26.48
C MET A 1 -91.61 56.78 26.62
N LYS A 2 -92.62 57.15 27.41
CA LYS A 2 -92.86 58.56 27.73
C LYS A 2 -91.65 59.04 28.52
N GLY A 3 -90.96 60.06 28.02
CA GLY A 3 -89.60 60.31 28.49
C GLY A 3 -89.55 60.76 29.94
N ARG A 4 -88.71 60.11 30.77
CA ARG A 4 -88.60 60.43 32.21
C ARG A 4 -87.97 61.81 32.39
N LEU A 5 -86.98 62.16 31.56
CA LEU A 5 -86.44 63.52 31.52
C LEU A 5 -87.52 64.52 31.09
N GLY A 6 -88.28 64.18 30.05
CA GLY A 6 -89.42 64.97 29.58
C GLY A 6 -90.46 65.22 30.67
N SER A 7 -90.74 64.21 31.51
CA SER A 7 -91.61 64.33 32.68
C SER A 7 -91.04 65.28 33.74
N THR A 8 -89.73 65.22 34.04
CA THR A 8 -89.09 66.16 34.97
C THR A 8 -89.06 67.59 34.42
N ILE A 9 -88.83 67.77 33.11
CA ILE A 9 -88.85 69.09 32.48
C ILE A 9 -90.26 69.68 32.54
N TRP A 10 -91.29 68.90 32.20
CA TRP A 10 -92.69 69.33 32.34
C TRP A 10 -93.08 69.61 33.79
N MET A 11 -92.58 68.83 34.76
CA MET A 11 -92.79 69.08 36.18
C MET A 11 -92.14 70.40 36.63
N LEU A 12 -90.93 70.71 36.14
CA LEU A 12 -90.26 71.99 36.41
C LEU A 12 -91.00 73.18 35.79
N ILE A 13 -91.49 73.04 34.56
CA ILE A 13 -92.30 74.07 33.90
C ILE A 13 -93.58 74.32 34.70
N ALA A 14 -94.24 73.27 35.19
CA ALA A 14 -95.40 73.38 36.05
C ALA A 14 -95.06 74.06 37.39
N TRP A 15 -93.98 73.65 38.05
CA TRP A 15 -93.50 74.28 39.29
C TRP A 15 -93.13 75.75 39.13
N ALA A 16 -92.41 76.10 38.07
CA ALA A 16 -92.04 77.48 37.76
C ALA A 16 -93.29 78.34 37.48
N SER A 17 -94.28 77.77 36.78
CA SER A 17 -95.56 78.43 36.52
C SER A 17 -96.34 78.68 37.82
N VAL A 18 -96.41 77.69 38.72
CA VAL A 18 -97.04 77.84 40.05
C VAL A 18 -96.31 78.90 40.89
N ALA A 19 -94.98 78.89 40.90
CA ALA A 19 -94.19 79.90 41.60
C ALA A 19 -94.42 81.31 41.03
N LEU A 20 -94.49 81.45 39.71
CA LEU A 20 -94.78 82.73 39.03
C LEU A 20 -96.14 83.29 39.44
N PHE A 21 -97.17 82.44 39.50
CA PHE A 21 -98.50 82.83 39.99
C PHE A 21 -98.46 83.25 41.47
N GLY A 22 -97.68 82.55 42.32
CA GLY A 22 -97.47 82.93 43.72
C GLY A 22 -96.78 84.28 43.89
N VAL A 23 -95.76 84.56 43.08
CA VAL A 23 -95.05 85.85 43.05
C VAL A 23 -95.98 86.98 42.62
N LEU A 24 -96.76 86.79 41.55
CA LEU A 24 -97.74 87.77 41.08
C LEU A 24 -98.83 88.05 42.11
N GLY A 25 -99.31 87.01 42.82
CA GLY A 25 -100.29 87.16 43.90
C GLY A 25 -99.77 87.97 45.09
N LEU A 26 -98.55 87.68 45.55
CA LEU A 26 -97.90 88.43 46.63
C LEU A 26 -97.56 89.87 46.22
N ALA A 27 -97.11 90.08 44.99
CA ALA A 27 -96.85 91.42 44.44
C ALA A 27 -98.13 92.25 44.32
N TYR A 28 -99.25 91.66 43.90
CA TYR A 28 -100.55 92.32 43.85
C TYR A 28 -101.05 92.71 45.26
N HIS A 29 -100.87 91.82 46.25
CA HIS A 29 -101.23 92.10 47.65
C HIS A 29 -100.39 93.27 48.22
N ALA A 30 -99.08 93.27 47.97
CA ALA A 30 -98.19 94.36 48.38
C ALA A 30 -98.57 95.72 47.78
N GLY A 31 -98.97 95.75 46.50
CA GLY A 31 -99.42 96.98 45.83
C GLY A 31 -100.75 97.52 46.38
N LYS A 32 -101.66 96.64 46.83
CA LYS A 32 -102.96 97.05 47.40
C LYS A 32 -102.81 97.72 48.78
N GLU A 33 -101.84 97.30 49.58
CA GLU A 33 -101.58 97.86 50.91
C GLU A 33 -100.62 99.07 50.92
N SER A 34 -99.99 99.43 49.79
CA SER A 34 -98.95 100.46 49.78
C SER A 34 -99.43 101.91 49.90
N ALA A 35 -100.74 102.17 49.93
CA ALA A 35 -101.34 103.50 50.15
C ALA A 35 -100.73 104.65 49.31
N GLY A 36 -100.22 104.35 48.10
CA GLY A 36 -99.64 105.34 47.19
C GLY A 36 -98.12 105.56 47.32
N THR A 37 -97.42 104.80 48.17
CA THR A 37 -95.96 104.82 48.22
C THR A 37 -95.36 104.05 47.05
N GLY A 38 -94.36 104.65 46.40
CA GLY A 38 -93.65 104.03 45.29
C GLY A 38 -92.81 102.83 45.73
N LEU A 39 -92.67 101.83 44.85
CA LEU A 39 -91.88 100.60 45.05
C LEU A 39 -90.45 100.80 45.59
N ALA A 40 -89.87 101.98 45.42
CA ALA A 40 -88.51 102.29 45.86
C ALA A 40 -88.41 102.76 47.32
N ASP A 41 -89.51 103.16 47.97
CA ASP A 41 -89.50 103.81 49.29
C ASP A 41 -90.03 102.89 50.40
N VAL A 42 -89.47 101.67 50.44
CA VAL A 42 -89.91 100.54 51.29
C VAL A 42 -89.88 100.87 52.79
N SER A 43 -89.03 101.80 53.22
CA SER A 43 -88.92 102.23 54.63
C SER A 43 -90.15 102.97 55.15
N SER A 44 -90.98 103.52 54.25
CA SER A 44 -92.22 104.24 54.58
C SER A 44 -93.49 103.37 54.41
N MET A 45 -93.35 102.11 54.01
CA MET A 45 -94.48 101.21 53.80
C MET A 45 -95.03 100.63 55.10
N PRO A 46 -96.36 100.48 55.23
CA PRO A 46 -96.97 99.74 56.33
C PRO A 46 -96.48 98.29 56.35
N ALA A 47 -96.31 97.72 57.55
CA ALA A 47 -95.62 96.44 57.77
C ALA A 47 -96.19 95.23 56.99
N GLY A 48 -97.47 95.26 56.61
CA GLY A 48 -98.09 94.21 55.79
C GLY A 48 -97.64 94.25 54.32
N ALA A 49 -97.49 95.45 53.74
CA ALA A 49 -97.10 95.65 52.34
C ALA A 49 -95.63 95.27 52.08
N SER A 50 -94.72 95.65 52.99
CA SER A 50 -93.29 95.34 52.86
C SER A 50 -93.02 93.84 53.01
N GLY A 51 -93.71 93.16 53.93
CA GLY A 51 -93.62 91.70 54.11
C GLY A 51 -94.05 90.89 52.88
N ALA A 52 -95.14 91.29 52.21
CA ALA A 52 -95.61 90.64 50.99
C ALA A 52 -94.63 90.82 49.81
N LEU A 53 -94.01 91.99 49.68
CA LEU A 53 -93.05 92.27 48.61
C LEU A 53 -91.74 91.48 48.78
N PHE A 54 -91.19 91.42 50.01
CA PHE A 54 -90.04 90.57 50.32
C PHE A 54 -90.36 89.08 50.09
N GLY A 55 -91.58 88.64 50.42
CA GLY A 55 -92.06 87.30 50.12
C GLY A 55 -92.07 86.98 48.62
N ALA A 56 -92.56 87.90 47.79
CA ALA A 56 -92.57 87.73 46.33
C ALA A 56 -91.15 87.60 45.75
N VAL A 57 -90.21 88.45 46.18
CA VAL A 57 -88.81 88.40 45.73
C VAL A 57 -88.13 87.10 46.18
N ALA A 58 -88.34 86.67 47.43
CA ALA A 58 -87.78 85.44 47.95
C ALA A 58 -88.29 84.19 47.20
N LEU A 59 -89.58 84.15 46.86
CA LEU A 59 -90.20 83.03 46.15
C LEU A 59 -89.75 82.95 44.69
N ALA A 60 -89.59 84.10 44.02
CA ALA A 60 -89.01 84.19 42.69
C ALA A 60 -87.53 83.72 42.68
N ALA A 61 -86.74 84.16 43.65
CA ALA A 61 -85.34 83.76 43.78
C ALA A 61 -85.20 82.25 44.07
N ALA A 62 -86.02 81.70 44.97
CA ALA A 62 -86.02 80.27 45.28
C ALA A 62 -86.44 79.41 44.08
N ALA A 63 -87.47 79.82 43.34
CA ALA A 63 -87.90 79.13 42.14
C ALA A 63 -86.81 79.17 41.04
N ALA A 64 -86.20 80.33 40.80
CA ALA A 64 -85.10 80.48 39.85
C ALA A 64 -83.89 79.63 40.24
N LEU A 65 -83.48 79.65 41.51
CA LEU A 65 -82.38 78.82 42.03
C LEU A 65 -82.67 77.32 41.90
N SER A 66 -83.90 76.89 42.21
CA SER A 66 -84.30 75.48 42.05
C SER A 66 -84.29 75.04 40.59
N LEU A 67 -84.76 75.90 39.68
CA LEU A 67 -84.77 75.62 38.24
C LEU A 67 -83.34 75.51 37.69
N VAL A 68 -82.46 76.45 38.07
CA VAL A 68 -81.03 76.42 37.71
C VAL A 68 -80.35 75.18 38.28
N PHE A 69 -80.59 74.84 39.54
CA PHE A 69 -79.99 73.66 40.17
C PHE A 69 -80.42 72.36 39.48
N VAL A 70 -81.71 72.20 39.17
CA VAL A 70 -82.21 70.98 38.54
C VAL A 70 -81.80 70.91 37.07
N LEU A 71 -81.87 72.00 36.28
CA LEU A 71 -81.37 72.02 34.90
C LEU A 71 -79.87 71.76 34.83
N SER A 72 -79.11 72.37 35.75
CA SER A 72 -77.67 72.16 35.84
C SER A 72 -77.36 70.68 36.07
N LYS A 73 -77.98 70.07 37.08
CA LYS A 73 -77.69 68.68 37.46
C LYS A 73 -78.29 67.62 36.52
N ARG A 74 -79.48 67.86 35.95
CA ARG A 74 -80.21 66.87 35.13
C ARG A 74 -80.02 67.02 33.62
N VAL A 75 -79.54 68.16 33.14
CA VAL A 75 -79.39 68.42 31.70
C VAL A 75 -77.98 68.88 31.36
N ILE A 76 -77.49 69.95 31.99
CA ILE A 76 -76.21 70.58 31.61
C ILE A 76 -75.04 69.63 31.92
N THR A 77 -74.98 69.03 33.11
CA THR A 77 -73.89 68.13 33.47
C THR A 77 -73.84 66.87 32.57
N PRO A 78 -74.95 66.12 32.36
CA PRO A 78 -74.94 64.97 31.45
C PRO A 78 -74.59 65.33 30.00
N VAL A 79 -75.08 66.45 29.48
CA VAL A 79 -74.74 66.92 28.12
C VAL A 79 -73.25 67.28 28.01
N GLY A 80 -72.68 67.90 29.05
CA GLY A 80 -71.25 68.19 29.12
C GLY A 80 -70.39 66.92 29.13
N GLU A 81 -70.82 65.87 29.81
CA GLU A 81 -70.13 64.57 29.80
C GLU A 81 -70.25 63.84 28.47
N LEU A 82 -71.43 63.85 27.83
CA LEU A 82 -71.62 63.33 26.46
C LEU A 82 -70.68 64.03 25.47
N ALA A 83 -70.55 65.36 25.56
CA ALA A 83 -69.67 66.14 24.70
C ALA A 83 -68.19 65.77 24.91
N LYS A 84 -67.73 65.70 26.17
CA LYS A 84 -66.35 65.28 26.50
C LYS A 84 -66.04 63.86 26.04
N PHE A 85 -66.99 62.95 26.19
CA PHE A 85 -66.84 61.58 25.71
C PHE A 85 -66.73 61.54 24.18
N SER A 86 -67.60 62.27 23.47
CA SER A 86 -67.54 62.37 22.02
C SER A 86 -66.19 62.91 21.54
N GLU A 87 -65.66 63.93 22.21
CA GLU A 87 -64.34 64.51 21.88
C GLU A 87 -63.21 63.50 22.11
N ARG A 88 -63.22 62.76 23.23
CA ARG A 88 -62.25 61.70 23.51
C ARG A 88 -62.33 60.54 22.52
N LEU A 89 -63.55 60.15 22.13
CA LEU A 89 -63.76 59.08 21.16
C LEU A 89 -63.25 59.47 19.77
N VAL A 90 -63.48 60.71 19.34
CA VAL A 90 -62.94 61.26 18.08
C VAL A 90 -61.42 61.43 18.14
N ALA A 91 -60.86 61.75 19.31
CA ALA A 91 -59.42 61.79 19.54
C ALA A 91 -58.73 60.41 19.55
N GLY A 92 -59.49 59.32 19.39
CA GLY A 92 -58.97 57.96 19.31
C GLY A 92 -58.80 57.26 20.66
N ASP A 93 -59.33 57.82 21.75
CA ASP A 93 -59.36 57.17 23.07
C ASP A 93 -60.44 56.06 23.10
N SER A 94 -60.07 54.93 22.52
CA SER A 94 -60.91 53.73 22.44
C SER A 94 -61.22 53.09 23.81
N ARG A 95 -60.61 53.57 24.90
CA ARG A 95 -60.89 53.09 26.27
C ARG A 95 -61.77 54.04 27.07
N ALA A 96 -62.15 55.19 26.50
CA ALA A 96 -63.06 56.12 27.14
C ALA A 96 -64.38 55.41 27.53
N ARG A 97 -64.91 55.73 28.71
CA ARG A 97 -66.23 55.32 29.18
C ARG A 97 -66.94 56.51 29.80
N MET A 98 -68.25 56.61 29.56
CA MET A 98 -69.14 57.51 30.30
C MET A 98 -69.61 56.88 31.59
N GLU A 99 -69.62 57.67 32.66
CA GLU A 99 -70.13 57.31 33.98
C GLU A 99 -71.38 58.14 34.31
N ILE A 100 -72.36 58.14 33.40
CA ILE A 100 -73.65 58.79 33.64
C ILE A 100 -74.56 57.80 34.38
N ASP A 101 -74.66 57.96 35.69
CA ASP A 101 -75.60 57.21 36.55
C ASP A 101 -76.97 57.92 36.57
N SER A 102 -77.81 57.59 35.59
CA SER A 102 -79.15 58.17 35.46
C SER A 102 -80.12 57.17 34.84
N ASP A 103 -81.32 57.06 35.39
CA ASP A 103 -82.41 56.20 34.90
C ASP A 103 -83.24 56.84 33.75
N ASP A 104 -82.75 57.93 33.17
CA ASP A 104 -83.41 58.67 32.10
C ASP A 104 -82.75 58.43 30.73
N GLU A 105 -83.18 59.20 29.73
CA GLU A 105 -82.70 59.08 28.36
C GLU A 105 -81.17 59.25 28.24
N PHE A 106 -80.54 60.02 29.15
CA PHE A 106 -79.10 60.22 29.13
C PHE A 106 -78.33 58.98 29.57
N GLY A 107 -78.86 58.19 30.51
CA GLY A 107 -78.26 56.90 30.89
C GLY A 107 -78.31 55.87 29.76
N ILE A 108 -79.43 55.80 29.02
CA ILE A 108 -79.57 54.92 27.85
C ILE A 108 -78.59 55.31 26.74
N VAL A 109 -78.47 56.61 26.46
CA VAL A 109 -77.52 57.13 25.46
C VAL A 109 -76.08 56.83 25.89
N ALA A 110 -75.76 57.01 27.17
CA ALA A 110 -74.44 56.69 27.72
C ALA A 110 -74.10 55.19 27.58
N GLU A 111 -75.02 54.28 27.91
CA GLU A 111 -74.80 52.85 27.77
C GLU A 111 -74.60 52.42 26.31
N ASN A 112 -75.42 52.94 25.38
CA ASN A 112 -75.31 52.64 23.96
C ASN A 112 -74.02 53.15 23.33
N LEU A 113 -73.58 54.35 23.72
CA LEU A 113 -72.31 54.91 23.27
C LEU A 113 -71.11 54.18 23.90
N ASN A 114 -71.18 53.77 25.16
CA ASN A 114 -70.17 52.91 25.79
C ASN A 114 -70.04 51.56 25.06
N ARG A 115 -71.16 50.94 24.70
CA ARG A 115 -71.17 49.69 23.91
C ARG A 115 -70.59 49.91 22.51
N SER A 116 -70.86 51.05 21.89
CA SER A 116 -70.29 51.42 20.59
C SER A 116 -68.78 51.66 20.67
N ALA A 117 -68.30 52.37 21.69
CA ALA A 117 -66.87 52.56 21.93
C ALA A 117 -66.13 51.24 22.19
N ALA A 118 -66.73 50.31 22.95
CA ALA A 118 -66.17 48.97 23.14
C ALA A 118 -66.06 48.18 21.83
N LYS A 119 -67.07 48.28 20.94
CA LYS A 119 -67.00 47.67 19.60
C LYS A 119 -65.93 48.32 18.73
N VAL A 120 -65.78 49.65 18.78
CA VAL A 120 -64.72 50.38 18.06
C VAL A 120 -63.34 49.99 18.58
N ALA A 121 -63.15 49.86 19.90
CA ALA A 121 -61.89 49.41 20.50
C ALA A 121 -61.51 47.99 20.05
N LEU A 122 -62.47 47.08 20.01
CA LEU A 122 -62.28 45.72 19.50
C LEU A 122 -61.98 45.71 18.00
N ALA A 123 -62.64 46.56 17.21
CA ALA A 123 -62.37 46.69 15.78
C ALA A 123 -60.97 47.27 15.51
N VAL A 124 -60.52 48.28 16.27
CA VAL A 124 -59.18 48.88 16.13
C VAL A 124 -58.09 47.88 16.50
N THR A 125 -58.26 47.11 17.59
CA THR A 125 -57.30 46.07 17.99
C THR A 125 -57.25 44.92 16.99
N ASN A 126 -58.40 44.49 16.45
CA ASN A 126 -58.46 43.50 15.37
C ASN A 126 -57.81 44.02 14.07
N GLN A 127 -58.03 45.29 13.71
CA GLN A 127 -57.40 45.92 12.53
C GLN A 127 -55.87 45.96 12.70
N GLN A 128 -55.37 46.35 13.86
CA GLN A 128 -53.92 46.35 14.15
C GLN A 128 -53.32 44.93 14.11
N ALA A 129 -54.06 43.92 14.59
CA ALA A 129 -53.65 42.52 14.48
C ALA A 129 -53.65 42.03 13.02
N GLN A 130 -54.62 42.46 12.19
CA GLN A 130 -54.64 42.15 10.76
C GLN A 130 -53.51 42.83 9.99
N ASP A 131 -53.26 44.11 10.24
CA ASP A 131 -52.20 44.88 9.56
C ASP A 131 -50.79 44.38 9.94
N SER A 132 -50.60 43.93 11.19
CA SER A 132 -49.36 43.29 11.62
C SER A 132 -49.19 41.90 11.01
N LEU A 133 -50.27 41.11 10.93
CA LEU A 133 -50.26 39.81 10.26
C LEU A 133 -49.97 39.94 8.76
N GLN A 134 -50.61 40.88 8.05
CA GLN A 134 -50.36 41.12 6.63
C GLN A 134 -48.90 41.53 6.35
N ARG A 135 -48.34 42.43 7.17
CA ARG A 135 -46.93 42.81 7.08
C ARG A 135 -46.01 41.63 7.36
N GLY A 136 -46.26 40.88 8.43
CA GLY A 136 -45.51 39.68 8.76
C GLY A 136 -45.54 38.63 7.65
N ILE A 137 -46.70 38.40 7.03
CA ILE A 137 -46.84 37.49 5.88
C ILE A 137 -46.05 38.02 4.68
N THR A 138 -46.08 39.32 4.40
CA THR A 138 -45.33 39.92 3.30
C THR A 138 -43.82 39.76 3.50
N ASP A 139 -43.33 40.03 4.70
CA ASP A 139 -41.92 39.87 5.06
C ASP A 139 -41.48 38.40 4.99
N LEU A 140 -42.35 37.48 5.42
CA LEU A 140 -42.11 36.06 5.30
C LEU A 140 -42.07 35.61 3.83
N LEU A 141 -43.00 36.06 2.99
CA LEU A 141 -43.02 35.77 1.56
C LEU A 141 -41.77 36.31 0.86
N ASN A 142 -41.31 37.51 1.22
CA ASN A 142 -40.06 38.06 0.71
C ASN A 142 -38.86 37.19 1.11
N THR A 143 -38.80 36.76 2.37
CA THR A 143 -37.76 35.85 2.87
C THR A 143 -37.78 34.53 2.09
N ILE A 144 -38.96 33.93 1.91
CA ILE A 144 -39.13 32.69 1.13
C ILE A 144 -38.73 32.89 -0.34
N ASN A 145 -39.02 34.05 -0.95
CA ASN A 145 -38.63 34.33 -2.32
C ASN A 145 -37.10 34.37 -2.48
N LEU A 146 -36.40 34.98 -1.52
CA LEU A 146 -34.94 35.02 -1.49
C LEU A 146 -34.35 33.61 -1.30
N VAL A 147 -34.93 32.81 -0.39
CA VAL A 147 -34.59 31.39 -0.20
C VAL A 147 -34.80 30.58 -1.48
N ALA A 148 -35.92 30.77 -2.18
CA ALA A 148 -36.23 30.09 -3.43
C ALA A 148 -35.26 30.45 -4.57
N ARG A 149 -34.64 31.63 -4.52
CA ARG A 149 -33.56 32.05 -5.43
C ARG A 149 -32.17 31.55 -4.99
N GLY A 150 -32.10 30.73 -3.94
CA GLY A 150 -30.88 30.13 -3.44
C GLY A 150 -30.17 30.94 -2.35
N ASP A 151 -30.73 32.05 -1.86
CA ASP A 151 -30.13 32.78 -0.74
C ASP A 151 -30.59 32.16 0.59
N LEU A 152 -29.75 31.29 1.16
CA LEU A 152 -29.98 30.65 2.44
C LEU A 152 -29.34 31.42 3.60
N THR A 153 -28.84 32.63 3.36
CA THR A 153 -28.26 33.50 4.41
C THR A 153 -29.32 34.32 5.13
N VAL A 154 -30.46 34.53 4.48
CA VAL A 154 -31.57 35.32 5.02
C VAL A 154 -32.26 34.59 6.17
N ARG A 155 -32.66 35.33 7.20
CA ARG A 155 -33.44 34.83 8.33
C ARG A 155 -34.61 35.77 8.56
N GLY A 156 -35.79 35.20 8.80
CA GLY A 156 -36.98 35.98 9.15
C GLY A 156 -36.89 36.46 10.60
N LYS A 157 -37.48 37.63 10.89
CA LYS A 157 -37.56 38.16 12.26
C LYS A 157 -38.65 37.44 13.05
N VAL A 158 -38.29 36.79 14.14
CA VAL A 158 -39.23 36.13 15.05
C VAL A 158 -39.96 37.18 15.89
N THR A 159 -41.28 37.22 15.79
CA THR A 159 -42.18 38.10 16.56
C THR A 159 -42.97 37.31 17.61
N ASN A 160 -43.58 37.97 18.59
CA ASN A 160 -44.38 37.32 19.64
C ASN A 160 -45.84 37.07 19.22
N ASP A 161 -46.10 36.92 17.93
CA ASP A 161 -47.43 36.69 17.36
C ASP A 161 -47.57 35.26 16.80
N ALA A 162 -48.74 34.93 16.24
CA ALA A 162 -49.00 33.61 15.66
C ALA A 162 -48.03 33.23 14.52
N LEU A 163 -47.44 34.22 13.84
CA LEU A 163 -46.51 34.00 12.74
C LEU A 163 -45.07 33.76 13.24
N GLY A 164 -44.73 34.28 14.42
CA GLY A 164 -43.42 34.08 15.06
C GLY A 164 -42.95 32.62 15.09
N ASN A 165 -43.82 31.69 15.51
CA ASN A 165 -43.50 30.26 15.55
C ASN A 165 -43.24 29.67 14.16
N VAL A 166 -43.91 30.19 13.12
CA VAL A 166 -43.73 29.76 11.73
C VAL A 166 -42.37 30.25 11.22
N VAL A 167 -42.04 31.52 11.49
CA VAL A 167 -40.75 32.11 11.13
C VAL A 167 -39.60 31.38 11.82
N ASP A 168 -39.75 31.05 13.10
CA ASP A 168 -38.73 30.30 13.85
C ASP A 168 -38.52 28.89 13.28
N SER A 169 -39.61 28.18 12.96
CA SER A 169 -39.54 26.86 12.30
C SER A 169 -38.85 26.92 10.93
N ILE A 170 -39.10 27.97 10.15
CA ILE A 170 -38.44 28.19 8.85
C ILE A 170 -36.96 28.52 9.05
N ASN A 171 -36.60 29.36 10.01
CA ASN A 171 -35.20 29.65 10.34
C ASN A 171 -34.46 28.37 10.74
N PHE A 172 -35.06 27.53 11.58
CA PHE A 172 -34.50 26.23 11.96
C PHE A 172 -34.33 25.29 10.74
N MET A 173 -35.30 25.25 9.83
CA MET A 173 -35.20 24.50 8.58
C MET A 173 -34.04 25.01 7.71
N LEU A 174 -33.88 26.34 7.57
CA LEU A 174 -32.78 26.95 6.81
C LEU A 174 -31.41 26.65 7.44
N ASP A 175 -31.31 26.64 8.76
CA ASP A 175 -30.08 26.25 9.46
C ASP A 175 -29.72 24.78 9.19
N ASN A 176 -30.71 23.89 9.21
CA ASN A 176 -30.48 22.47 8.90
C ASN A 176 -30.10 22.28 7.42
N PHE A 177 -30.76 22.95 6.48
CA PHE A 177 -30.38 22.92 5.06
C PHE A 177 -28.95 23.43 4.85
N THR A 178 -28.58 24.54 5.50
CA THR A 178 -27.22 25.08 5.42
C THR A 178 -26.19 24.06 5.90
N LYS A 179 -26.44 23.40 7.04
CA LYS A 179 -25.57 22.33 7.57
C LYS A 179 -25.47 21.14 6.63
N VAL A 180 -26.57 20.72 5.99
CA VAL A 180 -26.56 19.64 5.01
C VAL A 180 -25.73 20.03 3.79
N LEU A 181 -25.94 21.21 3.22
CA LEU A 181 -25.18 21.69 2.06
C LEU A 181 -23.68 21.80 2.37
N GLU A 182 -23.30 22.27 3.55
CA GLU A 182 -21.90 22.30 3.99
C GLU A 182 -21.29 20.89 4.07
N ARG A 183 -22.02 19.92 4.62
CA ARG A 183 -21.58 18.51 4.66
C ARG A 183 -21.43 17.92 3.27
N VAL A 184 -22.38 18.19 2.36
CA VAL A 184 -22.31 17.70 0.97
C VAL A 184 -21.14 18.36 0.23
N ARG A 185 -20.92 19.67 0.40
CA ARG A 185 -19.78 20.38 -0.20
C ARG A 185 -18.45 19.82 0.30
N LYS A 186 -18.33 19.59 1.61
CA LYS A 186 -17.15 18.96 2.18
C LYS A 186 -16.92 17.57 1.60
N ALA A 187 -17.97 16.74 1.54
CA ALA A 187 -17.88 15.40 0.95
C ALA A 187 -17.45 15.45 -0.53
N ALA A 188 -17.94 16.41 -1.31
CA ALA A 188 -17.53 16.60 -2.71
C ALA A 188 -16.03 16.95 -2.85
N ILE A 189 -15.52 17.81 -1.97
CA ILE A 189 -14.09 18.15 -1.91
C ILE A 189 -13.27 16.92 -1.52
N ASP A 190 -13.68 16.20 -0.48
CA ASP A 190 -12.99 14.99 0.00
C ASP A 190 -12.96 13.89 -1.10
N VAL A 191 -14.05 13.73 -1.86
CA VAL A 191 -14.11 12.83 -3.03
C VAL A 191 -13.15 13.28 -4.12
N SER A 192 -13.12 14.57 -4.47
CA SER A 192 -12.19 15.09 -5.49
C SER A 192 -10.72 14.91 -5.09
N THR A 193 -10.37 15.18 -3.82
CA THR A 193 -9.01 14.94 -3.31
C THR A 193 -8.65 13.46 -3.34
N SER A 194 -9.54 12.59 -2.88
CA SER A 194 -9.32 11.13 -2.90
C SER A 194 -9.18 10.61 -4.33
N ALA A 195 -10.00 11.12 -5.26
CA ALA A 195 -9.93 10.79 -6.68
C ALA A 195 -8.55 11.15 -7.26
N ASN A 196 -8.04 12.35 -7.02
CA ASN A 196 -6.70 12.75 -7.47
C ASN A 196 -5.58 11.86 -6.90
N GLN A 197 -5.69 11.41 -5.65
CA GLN A 197 -4.73 10.45 -5.07
C GLN A 197 -4.78 9.08 -5.74
N ILE A 198 -5.99 8.60 -6.07
CA ILE A 198 -6.17 7.35 -6.82
C ILE A 198 -5.61 7.49 -8.25
N LEU A 199 -5.77 8.66 -8.89
CA LEU A 199 -5.20 8.93 -10.21
C LEU A 199 -3.68 8.79 -10.19
N SER A 200 -3.01 9.46 -9.24
CA SER A 200 -1.56 9.34 -9.06
C SER A 200 -1.13 7.90 -8.84
N SER A 201 -1.89 7.15 -8.03
CA SER A 201 -1.61 5.73 -7.77
C SER A 201 -1.77 4.87 -9.03
N ALA A 202 -2.75 5.17 -9.88
CA ALA A 202 -2.97 4.48 -11.15
C ALA A 202 -1.85 4.77 -12.17
N ASP A 203 -1.33 5.99 -12.19
CA ASP A 203 -0.17 6.35 -13.01
C ASP A 203 1.10 5.63 -12.54
N ASP A 204 1.35 5.61 -11.23
CA ASP A 204 2.47 4.85 -10.63
C ASP A 204 2.36 3.36 -10.94
N MET A 205 1.15 2.77 -10.86
CA MET A 205 0.91 1.38 -11.26
C MET A 205 1.22 1.13 -12.74
N THR A 206 0.86 2.06 -13.62
CA THR A 206 1.12 1.94 -15.06
C THR A 206 2.61 2.03 -15.37
N ALA A 207 3.32 2.96 -14.73
CA ALA A 207 4.77 3.08 -14.83
C ALA A 207 5.48 1.82 -14.30
N GLY A 208 5.08 1.34 -13.12
CA GLY A 208 5.62 0.12 -12.52
C GLY A 208 5.36 -1.12 -13.37
N ALA A 209 4.16 -1.25 -13.95
CA ALA A 209 3.84 -2.36 -14.85
C ALA A 209 4.65 -2.30 -16.16
N THR A 210 4.94 -1.10 -16.68
CA THR A 210 5.80 -0.94 -17.87
C THR A 210 7.24 -1.38 -17.57
N GLN A 211 7.78 -0.99 -16.40
CA GLN A 211 9.09 -1.45 -15.97
C GLN A 211 9.10 -2.97 -15.76
N GLN A 212 8.05 -3.53 -15.16
CA GLN A 212 7.92 -4.97 -14.96
C GLN A 212 7.91 -5.74 -16.29
N ASP A 213 7.23 -5.23 -17.32
CA ASP A 213 7.20 -5.84 -18.66
C ASP A 213 8.60 -5.91 -19.30
N GLN A 214 9.41 -4.86 -19.12
CA GLN A 214 10.81 -4.87 -19.57
C GLN A 214 11.65 -5.91 -18.83
N GLU A 215 11.50 -6.02 -17.51
CA GLU A 215 12.22 -7.02 -16.70
C GLU A 215 11.79 -8.45 -17.05
N ILE A 216 10.50 -8.68 -17.35
CA ILE A 216 10.01 -9.96 -17.84
C ILE A 216 10.68 -10.32 -19.17
N THR A 217 10.80 -9.37 -20.10
CA THR A 217 11.44 -9.58 -21.40
C THR A 217 12.92 -9.94 -21.25
N ASN A 218 13.65 -9.18 -20.41
CA ASN A 218 15.05 -9.44 -20.11
C ASN A 218 15.24 -10.82 -19.47
N THR A 219 14.41 -11.14 -18.47
CA THR A 219 14.44 -12.43 -17.77
C THR A 219 14.12 -13.58 -18.71
N SER A 220 13.11 -13.44 -19.57
CA SER A 220 12.74 -14.46 -20.55
C SER A 220 13.88 -14.75 -21.53
N SER A 221 14.57 -13.70 -21.99
CA SER A 221 15.74 -13.82 -22.87
C SER A 221 16.89 -14.55 -22.18
N ALA A 222 17.18 -14.22 -20.91
CA ALA A 222 18.19 -14.90 -20.11
C ALA A 222 17.85 -16.38 -19.88
N VAL A 223 16.56 -16.72 -19.70
CA VAL A 223 16.09 -18.10 -19.54
C VAL A 223 16.24 -18.91 -20.85
N GLU A 224 16.00 -18.30 -22.00
CA GLU A 224 16.26 -18.91 -23.30
C GLU A 224 17.76 -19.19 -23.50
N GLU A 225 18.61 -18.21 -23.20
CA GLU A 225 20.07 -18.37 -23.28
C GLU A 225 20.57 -19.47 -22.32
N LEU A 226 20.06 -19.50 -21.09
CA LEU A 226 20.35 -20.59 -20.13
C LEU A 226 19.94 -21.95 -20.69
N THR A 227 18.79 -22.04 -21.35
CA THR A 227 18.31 -23.29 -21.94
C THR A 227 19.25 -23.79 -23.04
N VAL A 228 19.74 -22.89 -23.89
CA VAL A 228 20.74 -23.22 -24.94
C VAL A 228 22.05 -23.66 -24.30
N SER A 229 22.55 -22.91 -23.31
CA SER A 229 23.79 -23.21 -22.59
C SER A 229 23.72 -24.58 -21.90
N MET A 230 22.60 -24.91 -21.25
CA MET A 230 22.44 -26.21 -20.59
C MET A 230 22.36 -27.38 -21.57
N LYS A 231 21.76 -27.19 -22.75
CA LYS A 231 21.82 -28.19 -23.83
C LYS A 231 23.25 -28.41 -24.30
N GLN A 232 24.03 -27.34 -24.45
CA GLN A 232 25.44 -27.43 -24.81
C GLN A 232 26.27 -28.16 -23.74
N VAL A 233 26.05 -27.87 -22.44
CA VAL A 233 26.71 -28.59 -21.34
C VAL A 233 26.35 -30.08 -21.38
N SER A 234 25.08 -30.43 -21.59
CA SER A 234 24.65 -31.83 -21.73
C SER A 234 25.37 -32.54 -22.89
N ASN A 235 25.49 -31.90 -24.05
CA ASN A 235 26.17 -32.47 -25.21
C ASN A 235 27.68 -32.62 -24.96
N ASN A 236 28.31 -31.63 -24.32
CA ASN A 236 29.72 -31.68 -23.96
C ASN A 236 30.01 -32.78 -22.92
N ALA A 237 29.09 -33.00 -21.99
CA ALA A 237 29.16 -34.11 -21.06
C ALA A 237 29.09 -35.44 -21.82
N GLU A 238 28.15 -35.62 -22.74
CA GLU A 238 28.04 -36.86 -23.52
C GLU A 238 29.33 -37.15 -24.34
N ALA A 239 29.90 -36.13 -24.98
CA ALA A 239 31.18 -36.24 -25.69
C ALA A 239 32.35 -36.58 -24.74
N SER A 240 32.37 -36.01 -23.54
CA SER A 240 33.38 -36.29 -22.51
C SER A 240 33.26 -37.72 -21.98
N ALA A 241 32.04 -38.24 -21.83
CA ALA A 241 31.81 -39.63 -21.42
C ALA A 241 32.32 -40.61 -22.48
N GLU A 242 32.14 -40.30 -23.76
CA GLU A 242 32.70 -41.09 -24.85
C GLU A 242 34.23 -41.02 -24.90
N ALA A 243 34.84 -39.86 -24.67
CA ALA A 243 36.28 -39.72 -24.54
C ALA A 243 36.83 -40.53 -23.36
N ALA A 244 36.16 -40.50 -22.21
CA ALA A 244 36.52 -41.30 -21.03
C ALA A 244 36.41 -42.81 -21.33
N ARG A 245 35.36 -43.27 -22.01
CA ARG A 245 35.24 -44.67 -22.44
C ARG A 245 36.40 -45.12 -23.33
N ARG A 246 36.80 -44.29 -24.29
CA ARG A 246 37.97 -44.58 -25.16
C ARG A 246 39.29 -44.60 -24.38
N ALA A 247 39.47 -43.69 -23.42
CA ALA A 247 40.64 -43.69 -22.55
C ALA A 247 40.71 -44.92 -21.65
N LEU A 248 39.56 -45.41 -21.16
CA LEU A 248 39.48 -46.64 -20.36
C LEU A 248 39.90 -47.85 -21.19
N ASP A 249 39.37 -48.00 -22.41
CA ASP A 249 39.74 -49.08 -23.32
C ASP A 249 41.24 -49.05 -23.66
N ALA A 250 41.80 -47.87 -23.92
CA ALA A 250 43.24 -47.71 -24.14
C ALA A 250 44.08 -48.10 -22.91
N ALA A 251 43.64 -47.74 -21.70
CA ALA A 251 44.33 -48.11 -20.46
C ALA A 251 44.24 -49.61 -20.18
N GLU A 252 43.09 -50.26 -20.45
CA GLU A 252 42.93 -51.70 -20.35
C GLU A 252 43.82 -52.47 -21.35
N GLN A 253 43.90 -51.99 -22.60
CA GLN A 253 44.82 -52.54 -23.60
C GLN A 253 46.28 -52.37 -23.19
N GLY A 254 46.65 -51.20 -22.67
CA GLY A 254 47.99 -50.95 -22.12
C GLY A 254 48.32 -51.90 -20.97
N ASN A 255 47.39 -52.13 -20.04
CA ASN A 255 47.57 -53.05 -18.93
C ASN A 255 47.80 -54.49 -19.40
N ARG A 256 47.07 -54.94 -20.44
CA ARG A 256 47.31 -56.25 -21.06
C ARG A 256 48.71 -56.35 -21.65
N ALA A 257 49.15 -55.34 -22.40
CA ALA A 257 50.49 -55.31 -22.99
C ALA A 257 51.61 -55.34 -21.92
N VAL A 258 51.41 -54.64 -20.79
CA VAL A 258 52.34 -54.69 -19.65
C VAL A 258 52.35 -56.09 -19.02
N SER A 259 51.18 -56.70 -18.82
CA SER A 259 51.08 -58.07 -18.30
C SER A 259 51.81 -59.09 -19.19
N ASP A 260 51.64 -59.01 -20.51
CA ASP A 260 52.33 -59.87 -21.47
C ASP A 260 53.85 -59.63 -21.43
N THR A 261 54.28 -58.38 -21.21
CA THR A 261 55.69 -58.01 -21.05
C THR A 261 56.29 -58.60 -19.77
N LEU A 262 55.57 -58.56 -18.64
CA LEU A 262 55.99 -59.17 -17.38
C LEU A 262 56.17 -60.68 -17.51
N GLU A 263 55.23 -61.36 -18.18
CA GLU A 263 55.34 -62.78 -18.46
C GLU A 263 56.55 -63.08 -19.38
N GLY A 264 56.77 -62.23 -20.39
CA GLY A 264 57.96 -62.27 -21.25
C GLY A 264 59.27 -62.15 -20.46
N MET A 265 59.36 -61.20 -19.53
CA MET A 265 60.53 -61.01 -18.67
C MET A 265 60.77 -62.23 -17.77
N GLN A 266 59.73 -62.87 -17.25
CA GLN A 266 59.87 -64.11 -16.47
C GLN A 266 60.41 -65.27 -17.31
N ARG A 267 59.97 -65.40 -18.57
CA ARG A 267 60.53 -66.37 -19.52
C ARG A 267 62.00 -66.10 -19.82
N ILE A 268 62.37 -64.84 -20.06
CA ILE A 268 63.76 -64.43 -20.29
C ILE A 268 64.62 -64.74 -19.06
N ARG A 269 64.16 -64.38 -17.85
CA ARG A 269 64.87 -64.66 -16.60
C ARG A 269 65.17 -66.15 -16.45
N SER A 270 64.16 -66.99 -16.70
CA SER A 270 64.28 -68.45 -16.64
C SER A 270 65.30 -68.99 -17.66
N SER A 271 65.30 -68.44 -18.88
CA SER A 271 66.23 -68.81 -19.95
C SER A 271 67.68 -68.41 -19.63
N VAL A 272 67.89 -67.19 -19.12
CA VAL A 272 69.22 -66.70 -18.69
C VAL A 272 69.76 -67.56 -17.55
N GLN A 273 68.95 -67.86 -16.53
CA GLN A 273 69.34 -68.74 -15.42
C GLN A 273 69.68 -70.16 -15.89
N ALA A 274 68.89 -70.73 -16.80
CA ALA A 274 69.18 -72.04 -17.39
C ALA A 274 70.50 -72.04 -18.19
N THR A 275 70.78 -70.95 -18.91
CA THR A 275 72.01 -70.77 -19.68
C THR A 275 73.22 -70.62 -18.77
N ALA A 276 73.13 -69.78 -17.73
CA ALA A 276 74.16 -69.63 -16.71
C ALA A 276 74.53 -70.97 -16.07
N LYS A 277 73.52 -71.81 -15.75
CA LYS A 277 73.75 -73.17 -15.22
C LYS A 277 74.50 -74.07 -16.20
N LYS A 278 74.18 -74.01 -17.50
CA LYS A 278 74.87 -74.81 -18.53
C LYS A 278 76.32 -74.36 -18.72
N ILE A 279 76.56 -73.04 -18.74
CA ILE A 279 77.91 -72.47 -18.86
C ILE A 279 78.75 -72.84 -17.64
N LYS A 280 78.19 -72.75 -16.44
CA LYS A 280 78.86 -73.20 -15.22
C LYS A 280 79.27 -74.67 -15.30
N SER A 281 78.35 -75.55 -15.73
CA SER A 281 78.66 -76.96 -15.95
C SER A 281 79.73 -77.19 -17.02
N LEU A 282 79.81 -76.33 -18.04
CA LEU A 282 80.90 -76.36 -19.03
C LEU A 282 82.24 -75.98 -18.39
N GLY A 283 82.26 -74.93 -17.56
CA GLY A 283 83.43 -74.55 -16.77
C GLY A 283 83.93 -75.68 -15.86
N ASP A 284 83.00 -76.37 -15.17
CA ASP A 284 83.33 -77.54 -14.33
C ASP A 284 83.95 -78.68 -15.17
N ARG A 285 83.39 -78.99 -16.35
CA ARG A 285 83.96 -79.99 -17.27
C ARG A 285 85.32 -79.58 -17.82
N SER A 286 85.55 -78.29 -18.05
CA SER A 286 86.85 -77.77 -18.47
C SER A 286 87.91 -77.89 -17.36
N LEU A 287 87.52 -77.86 -16.08
CA LEU A 287 88.42 -78.18 -14.96
C LEU A 287 88.80 -79.66 -14.98
N GLU A 288 87.84 -80.58 -15.14
CA GLU A 288 88.10 -82.01 -15.28
C GLU A 288 89.07 -82.32 -16.44
N ILE A 289 88.87 -81.68 -17.60
CA ILE A 289 89.79 -81.82 -18.75
C ILE A 289 91.18 -81.29 -18.40
N SER A 290 91.28 -80.17 -17.69
CA SER A 290 92.57 -79.62 -17.27
C SER A 290 93.35 -80.59 -16.36
N GLU A 291 92.66 -81.33 -15.48
CA GLU A 291 93.28 -82.37 -14.66
C GLU A 291 93.82 -83.53 -15.52
N ILE A 292 93.02 -84.00 -16.49
CA ILE A 292 93.45 -85.05 -17.43
C ILE A 292 94.68 -84.61 -18.23
N ILE A 293 94.71 -83.37 -18.70
CA ILE A 293 95.83 -82.81 -19.47
C ILE A 293 97.11 -82.75 -18.63
N ASN A 294 97.01 -82.42 -17.34
CA ASN A 294 98.15 -82.48 -16.43
C ASN A 294 98.69 -83.91 -16.29
N VAL A 295 97.81 -84.90 -16.11
CA VAL A 295 98.20 -86.33 -16.06
C VAL A 295 98.87 -86.78 -17.36
N ILE A 296 98.34 -86.37 -18.52
CA ILE A 296 98.96 -86.66 -19.82
C ILE A 296 100.35 -86.03 -19.92
N ASN A 297 100.51 -84.78 -19.48
CA ASN A 297 101.81 -84.11 -19.47
C ASN A 297 102.82 -84.92 -18.62
N ASP A 298 102.43 -85.36 -17.43
CA ASP A 298 103.26 -86.18 -16.55
C ASP A 298 103.62 -87.53 -17.20
N ILE A 299 102.66 -88.19 -17.87
CA ILE A 299 102.90 -89.44 -18.62
C ILE A 299 103.88 -89.20 -19.77
N THR A 300 103.74 -88.11 -20.53
CA THR A 300 104.66 -87.80 -21.65
C THR A 300 106.06 -87.47 -21.14
N GLU A 301 106.20 -86.84 -19.99
CA GLU A 301 107.49 -86.59 -19.34
C GLU A 301 108.14 -87.90 -18.87
N GLN A 302 107.38 -88.76 -18.20
CA GLN A 302 107.85 -90.10 -17.82
C GLN A 302 108.24 -90.95 -19.04
N THR A 303 107.43 -90.91 -20.11
CA THR A 303 107.70 -91.64 -21.35
C THR A 303 108.97 -91.13 -22.03
N ASN A 304 109.18 -89.81 -22.05
CA ASN A 304 110.39 -89.19 -22.57
C ASN A 304 111.64 -89.61 -21.78
N LEU A 305 111.54 -89.65 -20.44
CA LEU A 305 112.61 -90.13 -19.56
C LEU A 305 112.90 -91.63 -19.75
N LEU A 306 111.85 -92.46 -19.87
CA LEU A 306 111.98 -93.89 -20.15
C LEU A 306 112.64 -94.14 -21.51
N ALA A 307 112.22 -93.41 -22.53
CA ALA A 307 112.80 -93.48 -23.87
C ALA A 307 114.26 -93.05 -23.90
N LEU A 308 114.62 -91.99 -23.16
CA LEU A 308 116.00 -91.56 -22.99
C LEU A 308 116.86 -92.65 -22.30
N ASN A 309 116.36 -93.23 -21.22
CA ASN A 309 117.05 -94.32 -20.52
C ASN A 309 117.23 -95.55 -21.43
N ALA A 310 116.22 -95.90 -22.22
CA ALA A 310 116.29 -96.98 -23.19
C ALA A 310 117.29 -96.68 -24.32
N ALA A 311 117.36 -95.44 -24.81
CA ALA A 311 118.33 -95.02 -25.81
C ALA A 311 119.78 -95.08 -25.29
N ILE A 312 120.00 -94.68 -24.03
CA ILE A 312 121.29 -94.79 -23.35
C ILE A 312 121.72 -96.25 -23.23
N GLU A 313 120.83 -97.13 -22.75
CA GLU A 313 121.17 -98.55 -22.56
C GLU A 313 121.36 -99.27 -23.91
N ALA A 314 120.60 -98.89 -24.94
CA ALA A 314 120.79 -99.38 -26.30
C ALA A 314 122.13 -98.93 -26.91
N ALA A 315 122.57 -97.70 -26.66
CA ALA A 315 123.91 -97.22 -27.05
C ALA A 315 125.01 -97.97 -26.30
N ARG A 316 124.77 -98.34 -25.04
CA ARG A 316 125.69 -99.12 -24.18
C ARG A 316 125.87 -100.56 -24.66
N ALA A 317 124.85 -101.15 -25.29
CA ALA A 317 124.89 -102.50 -25.87
C ALA A 317 125.59 -102.59 -27.24
N GLY A 318 126.11 -101.47 -27.79
CA GLY A 318 126.88 -101.45 -29.04
C GLY A 318 126.09 -101.93 -30.26
N ASP A 319 126.70 -102.77 -31.11
CA ASP A 319 126.09 -103.23 -32.37
C ASP A 319 124.80 -104.05 -32.18
N ALA A 320 124.64 -104.74 -31.05
CA ALA A 320 123.43 -105.51 -30.73
C ALA A 320 122.24 -104.62 -30.34
N GLY A 321 122.48 -103.39 -29.84
CA GLY A 321 121.46 -102.46 -29.39
C GLY A 321 120.94 -101.50 -30.46
N ARG A 322 121.52 -101.52 -31.66
CA ARG A 322 121.28 -100.50 -32.71
C ARG A 322 119.81 -100.40 -33.15
N GLY A 323 119.10 -101.53 -33.24
CA GLY A 323 117.66 -101.55 -33.55
C GLY A 323 116.80 -100.98 -32.42
N PHE A 324 117.15 -101.27 -31.15
CA PHE A 324 116.48 -100.72 -29.98
C PHE A 324 116.74 -99.22 -29.80
N ALA A 325 117.94 -98.73 -30.15
CA ALA A 325 118.27 -97.31 -30.09
C ALA A 325 117.38 -96.47 -31.01
N VAL A 326 117.11 -96.95 -32.24
CA VAL A 326 116.23 -96.26 -33.19
C VAL A 326 114.79 -96.19 -32.66
N VAL A 327 114.27 -97.28 -32.10
CA VAL A 327 112.92 -97.30 -31.51
C VAL A 327 112.84 -96.38 -30.29
N ALA A 328 113.85 -96.39 -29.43
CA ALA A 328 113.90 -95.51 -28.25
C ALA A 328 113.93 -94.03 -28.64
N ASP A 329 114.69 -93.64 -29.66
CA ASP A 329 114.74 -92.26 -30.13
C ASP A 329 113.42 -91.82 -30.82
N GLU A 330 112.72 -92.75 -31.50
CA GLU A 330 111.39 -92.49 -32.08
C GLU A 330 110.32 -92.32 -30.99
N VAL A 331 110.34 -93.16 -29.94
CA VAL A 331 109.46 -93.00 -28.75
C VAL A 331 109.76 -91.68 -28.04
N ARG A 332 111.03 -91.28 -27.93
CA ARG A 332 111.44 -89.99 -27.34
C ARG A 332 110.88 -88.82 -28.14
N LYS A 333 111.02 -88.83 -29.47
CA LYS A 333 110.42 -87.81 -30.34
C LYS A 333 108.90 -87.77 -30.24
N LEU A 334 108.24 -88.92 -30.19
CA LEU A 334 106.80 -89.02 -30.02
C LEU A 334 106.36 -88.42 -28.68
N ALA A 335 107.09 -88.71 -27.59
CA ALA A 335 106.84 -88.15 -26.27
C ALA A 335 107.04 -86.62 -26.23
N GLU A 336 108.08 -86.09 -26.88
CA GLU A 336 108.31 -84.65 -27.05
C GLU A 336 107.17 -83.98 -27.82
N HIS A 337 106.73 -84.60 -28.92
CA HIS A 337 105.62 -84.12 -29.73
C HIS A 337 104.29 -84.15 -28.97
N SER A 338 104.00 -85.24 -28.26
CA SER A 338 102.82 -85.36 -27.38
C SER A 338 102.84 -84.32 -26.26
N ARG A 339 104.00 -84.03 -25.67
CA ARG A 339 104.14 -82.97 -24.65
C ARG A 339 103.81 -81.59 -25.21
N SER A 340 104.34 -81.27 -26.39
CA SER A 340 104.03 -80.00 -27.08
C SER A 340 102.54 -79.86 -27.36
N ALA A 341 101.92 -80.90 -27.94
CA ALA A 341 100.48 -80.90 -28.21
C ALA A 341 99.65 -80.78 -26.93
N THR A 342 100.06 -81.44 -25.85
CA THR A 342 99.40 -81.36 -24.53
C THR A 342 99.48 -79.94 -23.96
N LYS A 343 100.60 -79.23 -24.15
CA LYS A 343 100.76 -77.83 -23.74
C LYS A 343 99.84 -76.89 -24.54
N ASP A 344 99.70 -77.12 -25.83
CA ASP A 344 98.78 -76.33 -26.68
C ASP A 344 97.32 -76.56 -26.27
N ILE A 345 96.93 -77.81 -25.99
CA ILE A 345 95.59 -78.14 -25.46
C ILE A 345 95.38 -77.49 -24.08
N ALA A 346 96.38 -77.51 -23.19
CA ALA A 346 96.29 -76.86 -21.88
C ALA A 346 96.04 -75.35 -22.01
N ALA A 347 96.68 -74.69 -22.97
CA ALA A 347 96.45 -73.27 -23.26
C ALA A 347 95.03 -73.00 -23.76
N LEU A 348 94.50 -73.85 -24.66
CA LEU A 348 93.12 -73.76 -25.13
C LEU A 348 92.11 -73.98 -24.01
N ILE A 349 92.34 -74.96 -23.11
CA ILE A 349 91.45 -75.21 -21.97
C ILE A 349 91.45 -74.03 -21.00
N LYS A 350 92.61 -73.41 -20.73
CA LYS A 350 92.66 -72.17 -19.94
C LYS A 350 91.89 -71.02 -20.58
N ALA A 351 91.96 -70.87 -21.91
CA ALA A 351 91.17 -69.87 -22.62
C ALA A 351 89.67 -70.15 -22.47
N ILE A 352 89.22 -71.39 -22.67
CA ILE A 352 87.82 -71.81 -22.46
C ILE A 352 87.35 -71.55 -21.03
N GLN A 353 88.20 -71.82 -20.02
CA GLN A 353 87.89 -71.53 -18.62
C GLN A 353 87.70 -70.02 -18.37
N ALA A 354 88.56 -69.18 -18.95
CA ALA A 354 88.43 -67.74 -18.84
C ALA A 354 87.13 -67.22 -19.50
N GLU A 355 86.86 -67.65 -20.75
CA GLU A 355 85.66 -67.28 -21.50
C GLU A 355 84.37 -67.77 -20.83
N THR A 356 84.37 -68.97 -20.25
CA THR A 356 83.20 -69.49 -19.52
C THR A 356 82.93 -68.73 -18.23
N ASN A 357 83.97 -68.35 -17.48
CA ASN A 357 83.82 -67.50 -16.30
C ASN A 357 83.27 -66.11 -16.66
N GLU A 358 83.81 -65.49 -17.71
CA GLU A 358 83.32 -64.21 -18.22
C GLU A 358 81.84 -64.31 -18.62
N ALA A 359 81.46 -65.37 -19.34
CA ALA A 359 80.09 -65.60 -19.75
C ALA A 359 79.13 -65.81 -18.55
N VAL A 360 79.58 -66.40 -17.44
CA VAL A 360 78.78 -66.49 -16.21
C VAL A 360 78.52 -65.09 -15.62
N VAL A 361 79.55 -64.25 -15.54
CA VAL A 361 79.41 -62.87 -15.03
C VAL A 361 78.41 -62.06 -15.87
N VAL A 362 78.51 -62.15 -17.19
CA VAL A 362 77.57 -61.49 -18.12
C VAL A 362 76.13 -62.01 -17.94
N MET A 363 75.94 -63.31 -17.65
CA MET A 363 74.61 -63.87 -17.40
C MET A 363 74.03 -63.43 -16.05
N GLU A 364 74.86 -63.24 -15.02
CA GLU A 364 74.44 -62.67 -13.73
C GLU A 364 73.99 -61.21 -13.89
N GLU A 365 74.76 -60.41 -14.64
CA GLU A 365 74.39 -59.03 -14.99
C GLU A 365 73.10 -59.00 -15.81
N GLY A 366 72.95 -59.86 -16.82
CA GLY A 366 71.73 -59.99 -17.61
C GLY A 366 70.51 -60.39 -16.77
N THR A 367 70.69 -61.22 -15.73
CA THR A 367 69.61 -61.55 -14.78
C THR A 367 69.16 -60.31 -14.01
N ARG A 368 70.10 -59.49 -13.56
CA ARG A 368 69.81 -58.24 -12.84
C ARG A 368 69.08 -57.23 -13.71
N GLU A 369 69.49 -57.06 -14.97
CA GLU A 369 68.82 -56.18 -15.93
C GLU A 369 67.37 -56.61 -16.19
N VAL A 370 67.11 -57.92 -16.31
CA VAL A 370 65.74 -58.44 -16.46
C VAL A 370 64.89 -58.17 -15.22
N GLU A 371 65.44 -58.26 -14.01
CA GLU A 371 64.72 -57.91 -12.78
C GLU A 371 64.38 -56.43 -12.70
N VAL A 372 65.31 -55.54 -13.08
CA VAL A 372 65.05 -54.10 -13.17
C VAL A 372 63.97 -53.82 -14.22
N GLY A 373 64.06 -54.44 -15.40
CA GLY A 373 63.06 -54.30 -16.47
C GLY A 373 61.66 -54.78 -16.05
N ALA A 374 61.58 -55.91 -15.35
CA ALA A 374 60.33 -56.40 -14.79
C ALA A 374 59.75 -55.44 -13.73
N GLY A 375 60.59 -54.87 -12.87
CA GLY A 375 60.18 -53.87 -11.90
C GLY A 375 59.61 -52.60 -12.53
N LEU A 376 60.23 -52.10 -13.61
CA LEU A 376 59.73 -50.94 -14.37
C LEU A 376 58.40 -51.24 -15.06
N ALA A 377 58.24 -52.45 -15.64
CA ALA A 377 56.98 -52.87 -16.24
C ALA A 377 55.85 -52.95 -15.20
N ASP A 378 56.10 -53.52 -14.01
CA ASP A 378 55.13 -53.57 -12.91
C ASP A 378 54.69 -52.17 -12.46
N GLN A 379 55.63 -51.22 -12.36
CA GLN A 379 55.30 -49.82 -12.05
C GLN A 379 54.42 -49.17 -13.13
N ALA A 380 54.69 -49.43 -14.41
CA ALA A 380 53.86 -48.95 -15.52
C ALA A 380 52.44 -49.53 -15.46
N GLY A 381 52.30 -50.82 -15.11
CA GLY A 381 50.99 -51.46 -14.93
C GLY A 381 50.17 -50.82 -13.81
N LYS A 382 50.79 -50.58 -12.65
CA LYS A 382 50.14 -49.87 -11.53
C LYS A 382 49.68 -48.45 -11.91
N ALA A 383 50.47 -47.74 -12.72
CA ALA A 383 50.08 -46.42 -13.21
C ALA A 383 48.87 -46.49 -14.15
N LEU A 384 48.81 -47.48 -15.05
CA LEU A 384 47.68 -47.69 -15.95
C LEU A 384 46.41 -48.12 -15.20
N GLU A 385 46.54 -48.92 -14.14
CA GLU A 385 45.42 -49.27 -13.25
C GLU A 385 44.87 -48.03 -12.52
N ALA A 386 45.75 -47.17 -12.00
CA ALA A 386 45.35 -45.90 -11.39
C ALA A 386 44.63 -44.99 -12.41
N ILE A 387 45.15 -44.88 -13.65
CA ILE A 387 44.49 -44.14 -14.74
C ILE A 387 43.10 -44.73 -15.01
N SER A 388 42.97 -46.05 -15.10
CA SER A 388 41.69 -46.72 -15.35
C SER A 388 40.65 -46.38 -14.27
N SER A 389 41.06 -46.35 -13.00
CA SER A 389 40.20 -45.96 -11.89
C SER A 389 39.73 -44.50 -12.00
N VAL A 390 40.64 -43.57 -12.28
CA VAL A 390 40.32 -42.13 -12.40
C VAL A 390 39.41 -41.87 -13.61
N VAL A 391 39.64 -42.57 -14.72
CA VAL A 391 38.82 -42.44 -15.93
C VAL A 391 37.41 -42.97 -15.69
N ARG A 392 37.25 -44.08 -14.95
CA ARG A 392 35.93 -44.62 -14.57
C ARG A 392 35.15 -43.62 -13.71
N GLN A 393 35.79 -43.07 -12.69
CA GLN A 393 35.19 -42.04 -11.84
C GLN A 393 34.82 -40.78 -12.66
N SER A 394 35.67 -40.38 -13.60
CA SER A 394 35.39 -39.25 -14.50
C SER A 394 34.16 -39.51 -15.37
N ALA A 395 33.99 -40.74 -15.88
CA ALA A 395 32.82 -41.11 -16.67
C ALA A 395 31.51 -41.06 -15.85
N GLU A 396 31.55 -41.47 -14.58
CA GLU A 396 30.41 -41.37 -13.64
C GLU A 396 30.02 -39.92 -13.38
N LEU A 397 30.99 -39.06 -13.03
CA LEU A 397 30.75 -37.63 -12.79
C LEU A 397 30.18 -36.92 -14.02
N VAL A 398 30.67 -37.27 -15.21
CA VAL A 398 30.17 -36.71 -16.47
C VAL A 398 28.72 -37.15 -16.73
N GLN A 399 28.37 -38.38 -16.39
CA GLN A 399 26.99 -38.85 -16.49
C GLN A 399 26.05 -38.08 -15.55
N GLU A 400 26.50 -37.80 -14.31
CA GLU A 400 25.76 -36.95 -13.37
C GLU A 400 25.56 -35.52 -13.89
N ILE A 401 26.60 -34.92 -14.48
CA ILE A 401 26.50 -33.59 -15.13
C ILE A 401 25.45 -33.61 -16.24
N SER A 402 25.45 -34.61 -17.11
CA SER A 402 24.45 -34.73 -18.18
C SER A 402 23.02 -34.81 -17.62
N LEU A 403 22.80 -35.59 -16.57
CA LEU A 403 21.49 -35.71 -15.90
C LEU A 403 21.08 -34.39 -15.24
N ALA A 404 22.00 -33.73 -14.54
CA ALA A 404 21.76 -32.44 -13.89
C ALA A 404 21.41 -31.35 -14.92
N SER A 405 22.13 -31.29 -16.05
CA SER A 405 21.84 -30.34 -17.13
C SER A 405 20.46 -30.60 -17.75
N LYS A 406 20.07 -31.86 -17.97
CA LYS A 406 18.73 -32.20 -18.46
C LYS A 406 17.64 -31.77 -17.47
N GLN A 407 17.89 -31.92 -16.17
CA GLN A 407 16.95 -31.45 -15.14
C GLN A 407 16.87 -29.92 -15.08
N GLN A 408 18.00 -29.22 -15.25
CA GLN A 408 18.02 -27.76 -15.33
C GLN A 408 17.23 -27.22 -16.53
N VAL A 409 17.29 -27.88 -17.69
CA VAL A 409 16.45 -27.52 -18.86
C VAL A 409 14.96 -27.59 -18.52
N ARG A 410 14.51 -28.61 -17.81
CA ARG A 410 13.11 -28.69 -17.34
C ARG A 410 12.78 -27.57 -16.35
N GLY A 411 13.74 -27.22 -15.50
CA GLY A 411 13.61 -26.09 -14.58
C GLY A 411 13.44 -24.75 -15.31
N THR A 412 14.22 -24.51 -16.38
CA THR A 412 14.12 -23.28 -17.18
C THR A 412 12.80 -23.19 -17.94
N GLU A 413 12.27 -24.31 -18.44
CA GLU A 413 10.91 -24.37 -19.02
C GLU A 413 9.83 -23.93 -18.00
N GLY A 414 9.97 -24.34 -16.74
CA GLY A 414 9.09 -23.90 -15.66
C GLY A 414 9.17 -22.39 -15.39
N VAL A 415 10.37 -21.83 -15.39
CA VAL A 415 10.59 -20.38 -15.22
C VAL A 415 10.03 -19.60 -16.42
N ALA A 416 10.21 -20.09 -17.65
CA ALA A 416 9.65 -19.46 -18.84
C ALA A 416 8.12 -19.38 -18.78
N ASN A 417 7.46 -20.47 -18.37
CA ASN A 417 6.01 -20.48 -18.17
C ASN A 417 5.57 -19.50 -17.08
N ALA A 418 6.31 -19.41 -15.96
CA ALA A 418 6.04 -18.44 -14.92
C ALA A 418 6.14 -16.99 -15.45
N MET A 419 7.17 -16.69 -16.25
CA MET A 419 7.32 -15.37 -16.89
C MET A 419 6.16 -15.04 -17.83
N GLN A 420 5.65 -16.02 -18.58
CA GLN A 420 4.47 -15.83 -19.43
C GLN A 420 3.21 -15.50 -18.61
N ILE A 421 3.01 -16.17 -17.46
CA ILE A 421 1.92 -15.86 -16.53
C ILE A 421 2.07 -14.45 -15.96
N ILE A 422 3.28 -14.08 -15.50
CA ILE A 422 3.56 -12.75 -14.96
C ILE A 422 3.32 -11.69 -16.04
N SER A 423 3.75 -11.90 -17.29
CA SER A 423 3.45 -10.99 -18.41
C SER A 423 1.94 -10.77 -18.60
N SER A 424 1.14 -11.85 -18.53
CA SER A 424 -0.32 -11.73 -18.60
C SER A 424 -0.89 -10.91 -17.44
N ILE A 425 -0.39 -11.12 -16.22
CA ILE A 425 -0.80 -10.35 -15.03
C ILE A 425 -0.40 -8.89 -15.19
N THR A 426 0.83 -8.59 -15.62
CA THR A 426 1.32 -7.23 -15.86
C THR A 426 0.45 -6.50 -16.89
N ARG A 427 0.08 -7.16 -17.99
CA ARG A 427 -0.88 -6.60 -18.97
C ARG A 427 -2.24 -6.31 -18.37
N GLN A 428 -2.77 -7.22 -17.54
CA GLN A 428 -4.04 -7.02 -16.84
C GLN A 428 -3.96 -5.85 -15.85
N THR A 429 -2.86 -5.73 -15.11
CA THR A 429 -2.61 -4.63 -14.18
C THR A 429 -2.56 -3.29 -14.91
N THR A 430 -1.84 -3.20 -16.03
CA THR A 430 -1.82 -1.99 -16.88
C THR A 430 -3.21 -1.63 -17.38
N HIS A 431 -4.01 -2.61 -17.81
CA HIS A 431 -5.38 -2.37 -18.24
C HIS A 431 -6.26 -1.86 -17.08
N GLY A 432 -6.20 -2.50 -15.92
CA GLY A 432 -6.96 -2.12 -14.74
C GLY A 432 -6.58 -0.74 -14.19
N ALA A 433 -5.29 -0.38 -14.23
CA ALA A 433 -4.82 0.95 -13.87
C ALA A 433 -5.40 2.02 -14.81
N LYS A 434 -5.37 1.79 -16.13
CA LYS A 434 -5.98 2.70 -17.12
C LYS A 434 -7.50 2.84 -16.93
N GLN A 435 -8.21 1.76 -16.65
CA GLN A 435 -9.65 1.81 -16.36
C GLN A 435 -9.95 2.58 -15.06
N THR A 436 -9.11 2.40 -14.04
CA THR A 436 -9.19 3.18 -12.79
C THR A 436 -9.01 4.67 -13.08
N ALA A 437 -8.00 5.05 -13.85
CA ALA A 437 -7.78 6.45 -14.23
C ALA A 437 -8.99 7.07 -14.94
N VAL A 438 -9.61 6.36 -15.89
CA VAL A 438 -10.85 6.82 -16.55
C VAL A 438 -12.02 6.95 -15.58
N THR A 439 -12.17 6.02 -14.64
CA THR A 439 -13.25 6.07 -13.64
C THR A 439 -13.06 7.24 -12.68
N VAL A 440 -11.82 7.50 -12.28
CA VAL A 440 -11.43 8.59 -11.40
C VAL A 440 -11.64 9.95 -12.07
N ASP A 441 -11.30 10.10 -13.36
CA ASP A 441 -11.60 11.31 -14.14
C ASP A 441 -13.10 11.64 -14.11
N ASN A 442 -13.95 10.62 -14.26
CA ASN A 442 -15.40 10.80 -14.14
C ASN A 442 -15.82 11.23 -12.71
N MET A 443 -15.18 10.72 -11.66
CA MET A 443 -15.47 11.12 -10.27
C MET A 443 -15.06 12.56 -9.99
N VAL A 444 -13.92 13.01 -10.51
CA VAL A 444 -13.48 14.42 -10.42
C VAL A 444 -14.51 15.31 -11.10
N ARG A 445 -14.90 14.99 -12.34
CA ARG A 445 -15.92 15.75 -13.08
C ARG A 445 -17.27 15.79 -12.36
N LEU A 446 -17.73 14.67 -11.79
CA LEU A 446 -18.97 14.62 -11.00
C LEU A 446 -18.88 15.47 -9.73
N SER A 447 -17.71 15.50 -9.08
CA SER A 447 -17.49 16.32 -7.88
C SER A 447 -17.48 17.81 -8.21
N GLU A 448 -16.89 18.19 -9.35
CA GLU A 448 -16.95 19.56 -9.89
C GLU A 448 -18.38 19.99 -10.20
N GLN A 449 -19.15 19.15 -10.92
CA GLN A 449 -20.56 19.40 -11.21
C GLN A 449 -21.41 19.54 -9.93
N LEU A 450 -21.16 18.69 -8.93
CA LEU A 450 -21.83 18.79 -7.63
C LEU A 450 -21.47 20.10 -6.92
N ASN A 451 -20.20 20.50 -6.93
CA ASN A 451 -19.75 21.75 -6.33
C ASN A 451 -20.34 22.98 -7.05
N GLU A 452 -20.46 22.94 -8.38
CA GLU A 452 -21.12 23.98 -9.18
C GLU A 452 -22.62 24.06 -8.87
N ALA A 453 -23.32 22.93 -8.76
CA ALA A 453 -24.72 22.89 -8.37
C ALA A 453 -24.94 23.44 -6.96
N LEU A 454 -24.03 23.16 -6.02
CA LEU A 454 -24.08 23.70 -4.66
C LEU A 454 -23.74 25.20 -4.60
N ALA A 455 -22.91 25.70 -5.51
CA ALA A 455 -22.54 27.12 -5.60
C ALA A 455 -23.73 28.03 -5.94
N GLN A 456 -24.81 27.48 -6.52
CA GLN A 456 -26.07 28.20 -6.76
C GLN A 456 -26.76 28.59 -5.44
N PHE A 457 -26.47 27.91 -4.34
CA PHE A 457 -27.00 28.22 -3.01
C PHE A 457 -25.99 29.09 -2.22
N ARG A 458 -26.34 30.36 -1.97
CA ARG A 458 -25.58 31.25 -1.08
C ARG A 458 -25.82 30.84 0.37
N SER A 459 -24.77 30.28 0.99
CA SER A 459 -24.65 30.13 2.45
C SER A 459 -23.77 31.25 3.03
N ALA A 460 -23.95 31.58 4.31
CA ALA A 460 -23.30 32.73 4.97
C ALA A 460 -21.76 32.70 4.85
N ARG A 461 -21.15 31.52 4.75
CA ARG A 461 -19.70 31.35 4.55
C ARG A 461 -19.22 31.44 3.09
N GLY A 462 -20.11 31.39 2.11
CA GLY A 462 -19.77 31.56 0.69
C GLY A 462 -19.49 33.01 0.29
N ALA A 463 -19.90 33.98 1.14
CA ALA A 463 -19.62 35.40 0.94
C ALA A 463 -18.20 35.78 1.39
N ASP A 464 -17.72 35.20 2.50
CA ASP A 464 -16.39 35.50 3.05
C ASP A 464 -15.26 34.82 2.25
N ALA A 465 -15.50 33.65 1.66
CA ALA A 465 -14.48 32.90 0.91
C ALA A 465 -14.10 33.52 -0.46
N LYS A 466 -14.83 34.55 -0.94
CA LYS A 466 -14.45 35.29 -2.16
C LYS A 466 -13.36 36.34 -1.93
N GLU A 467 -13.05 36.71 -0.70
CA GLU A 467 -11.98 37.68 -0.39
C GLU A 467 -10.60 37.03 -0.20
N GLU A 468 -10.52 35.70 -0.03
CA GLU A 468 -9.25 34.99 0.23
C GLU A 468 -8.61 34.33 -0.98
N SER A 469 -9.11 34.57 -2.20
CA SER A 469 -8.42 34.13 -3.42
C SER A 469 -7.19 35.00 -3.70
N GLN A 470 -6.11 34.79 -2.93
CA GLN A 470 -4.76 35.16 -3.35
C GLN A 470 -4.38 34.33 -4.58
N PRO A 471 -3.75 34.93 -5.60
CA PRO A 471 -3.29 34.18 -6.76
C PRO A 471 -2.20 33.19 -6.33
N ALA A 472 -2.42 31.91 -6.60
CA ALA A 472 -1.43 30.86 -6.41
C ALA A 472 -0.15 31.19 -7.19
N VAL A 473 0.98 31.21 -6.49
CA VAL A 473 2.33 31.32 -7.08
C VAL A 473 2.54 30.11 -8.00
N PRO A 474 3.08 30.28 -9.22
CA PRO A 474 3.34 29.15 -10.10
C PRO A 474 4.46 28.29 -9.48
N VAL A 475 4.13 27.04 -9.18
CA VAL A 475 5.12 26.02 -8.78
C VAL A 475 6.03 25.79 -9.99
N ALA A 476 7.31 26.08 -9.81
CA ALA A 476 8.35 25.84 -10.78
C ALA A 476 8.35 24.36 -11.20
N ALA A 477 8.33 24.13 -12.51
CA ALA A 477 8.57 22.83 -13.10
C ALA A 477 10.00 22.36 -12.75
N HIS A 478 10.08 21.31 -11.95
CA HIS A 478 11.26 20.45 -11.88
C HIS A 478 10.86 19.03 -12.24
N ARG A 479 10.87 18.73 -13.56
CA ARG A 479 11.75 17.74 -14.20
C ARG A 479 11.41 17.62 -15.68
#